data_AF-A0A929TFD0-F1
#
_entry.id   AF-A0A929TFD0-F1
#
_cell.length_a   1.000
_cell.length_b   1.000
_cell.length_c   1.000
_cell.angle_alpha   90.00
_cell.angle_beta   90.00
_cell.angle_gamma   90.00
#
_symmetry.space_group_name_H-M   'P 1'
#
loop_
_entity.id
_entity.type
_entity.pdbx_description
1 polymer ?
#
loop_
_entity_poly.entity_id
_entity_poly.type
_entity_poly.pdbx_seq_one_letter_code
_entity_poly.pdbx_strand_id
1 'polypeptide(L)'
;MNTIRKNITLPVTAYETINDYAKKCGMSFSEFLRDTALKAIDKSENWNLLEYINANCAYMNSSEQEEIEALNIDFDNLNGKELTLDELLQG
;
A
#
# COMPACT_ATOMS: atom_id res chain seq x y z
N MET A 1 -16.83 11.09 23.51
CA MET A 1 -15.74 10.43 22.77
C MET A 1 -14.95 9.62 23.78
N ASN A 2 -14.91 8.30 23.63
CA ASN A 2 -14.24 7.44 24.63
C ASN A 2 -12.78 7.27 24.23
N THR A 3 -11.87 7.69 25.10
CA THR A 3 -10.41 7.56 24.89
C THR A 3 -9.87 6.41 25.71
N ILE A 4 -9.02 5.57 25.11
CA ILE A 4 -8.35 4.46 25.80
C ILE A 4 -6.88 4.85 26.01
N ARG A 5 -6.39 4.71 27.26
CA ARG A 5 -4.97 4.85 27.57
C ARG A 5 -4.29 3.48 27.56
N LYS A 6 -3.17 3.38 26.85
CA LYS A 6 -2.32 2.19 26.82
C LYS A 6 -0.89 2.58 27.17
N ASN A 7 -0.20 1.70 27.89
CA ASN A 7 1.21 1.83 28.21
C ASN A 7 2.00 0.89 27.30
N ILE A 8 3.19 1.31 26.88
CA ILE A 8 4.08 0.55 26.01
C ILE A 8 5.49 0.58 26.57
N THR A 9 6.25 -0.49 26.35
CA THR A 9 7.66 -0.60 26.77
C THR A 9 8.56 -0.40 25.56
N LEU A 10 9.53 0.51 25.66
CA LEU A 10 10.42 0.93 24.58
C LEU A 10 11.86 1.01 25.10
N PRO A 11 12.87 0.72 24.27
CA PRO A 11 14.23 1.19 24.53
C PRO A 11 14.26 2.72 24.65
N VAL A 12 15.08 3.24 25.57
CA VAL A 12 15.18 4.69 25.81
C VAL A 12 15.55 5.45 24.54
N THR A 13 16.50 4.92 23.76
CA THR A 13 16.95 5.52 22.50
C THR A 13 15.83 5.65 21.46
N ALA A 14 14.94 4.66 21.40
CA ALA A 14 13.78 4.70 20.52
C ALA A 14 12.76 5.75 20.99
N TYR A 15 12.51 5.83 22.30
CA TYR A 15 11.66 6.87 22.87
C TYR A 15 12.18 8.28 22.55
N GLU A 16 13.46 8.53 22.79
CA GLU A 16 14.08 9.84 22.53
C GLU A 16 13.96 10.23 21.06
N THR A 17 14.33 9.32 20.16
CA THR A 17 14.25 9.54 18.71
C THR A 17 12.83 9.91 18.26
N ILE A 18 11.84 9.13 18.70
CA ILE A 18 10.44 9.34 18.31
C ILE A 18 9.90 10.64 18.93
N ASN A 19 10.19 10.89 20.20
CA ASN A 19 9.69 12.05 20.93
C ASN A 19 10.28 13.36 20.40
N ASP A 20 11.57 13.38 20.08
CA ASP A 20 12.22 14.56 19.51
C ASP A 20 11.70 14.87 18.11
N TYR A 21 11.44 13.84 17.29
CA TYR A 21 10.78 14.02 16.01
C TYR A 21 9.36 14.57 16.17
N ALA A 22 8.54 13.97 17.04
CA ALA A 22 7.17 14.42 17.29
C ALA A 22 7.13 15.89 17.72
N LYS A 23 8.03 16.29 18.62
CA LYS A 23 8.17 17.70 19.06
C LYS A 23 8.56 18.63 17.91
N LYS A 24 9.50 18.24 17.05
CA LYS A 24 9.88 19.03 15.85
C LYS A 24 8.69 19.24 14.91
N CYS A 25 7.79 18.27 14.84
CA CYS A 25 6.56 18.35 14.06
C CYS A 25 5.40 19.04 14.80
N GLY A 26 5.61 19.57 16.01
CA GLY A 26 4.58 20.26 16.79
C GLY A 26 3.48 19.35 17.33
N MET A 27 3.75 18.06 17.49
CA MET A 27 2.76 17.05 17.91
C MET A 27 3.23 16.30 19.16
N SER A 28 2.28 15.76 19.92
CA SER A 28 2.60 14.90 21.06
C SER A 28 3.04 13.51 20.59
N PHE A 29 3.79 12.82 21.44
CA PHE A 29 4.22 11.44 21.20
C PHE A 29 3.05 10.50 20.86
N SER A 30 1.92 10.62 21.58
CA SER A 30 0.74 9.78 21.35
C SER A 30 -0.01 10.12 20.06
N GLU A 31 0.03 11.38 19.62
CA GLU A 31 -0.53 11.77 18.32
C GLU A 31 0.33 11.23 17.19
N PHE A 32 1.65 11.39 17.28
CA PHE A 32 2.57 10.85 16.29
C PHE A 32 2.43 9.34 16.13
N LEU A 33 2.40 8.58 17.24
CA LEU A 33 2.23 7.13 17.16
C LEU A 33 0.88 6.72 16.55
N ARG A 34 -0.19 7.44 16.88
CA ARG A 34 -1.53 7.15 16.33
C ARG A 34 -1.57 7.42 14.83
N ASP A 35 -1.10 8.58 14.41
CA ASP A 35 -1.06 8.98 13.00
C ASP A 35 -0.18 8.03 12.18
N THR A 36 1.00 7.69 12.70
CA THR A 36 1.93 6.75 12.06
C THR A 36 1.31 5.35 11.93
N ALA A 37 0.65 4.86 12.99
CA ALA A 37 0.00 3.55 12.96
C ALA A 37 -1.14 3.50 11.94
N LEU A 38 -1.99 4.53 11.90
CA LEU A 38 -3.08 4.63 10.92
C LEU A 38 -2.54 4.69 9.49
N LYS A 39 -1.52 5.51 9.23
CA LYS A 39 -0.85 5.58 7.92
C LYS A 39 -0.26 4.24 7.48
N ALA A 40 0.31 3.48 8.42
CA ALA A 40 0.86 2.16 8.11
C ALA A 40 -0.25 1.15 7.76
N ILE A 41 -1.37 1.18 8.49
CA ILE A 41 -2.56 0.37 8.19
C ILE A 41 -3.12 0.76 6.82
N ASP A 42 -3.39 2.04 6.59
CA ASP A 42 -3.92 2.54 5.31
C ASP A 42 -3.02 2.15 4.14
N LYS A 43 -1.69 2.25 4.30
CA LYS A 43 -0.74 1.81 3.27
C LYS A 43 -0.80 0.30 3.03
N SER A 44 -0.94 -0.49 4.09
CA SER A 44 -1.01 -1.95 3.98
C SER A 44 -2.32 -2.44 3.35
N GLU A 45 -3.43 -1.79 3.68
CA GLU A 45 -4.77 -2.14 3.16
C GLU A 45 -4.97 -1.61 1.75
N ASN A 46 -4.47 -0.41 1.47
CA ASN A 46 -4.54 0.23 0.15
C ASN A 46 -3.24 0.06 -0.63
N TRP A 47 -2.52 -1.04 -0.44
CA TRP A 47 -1.29 -1.31 -1.20
C TRP A 47 -1.65 -1.25 -2.68
N ASN A 48 -1.32 -0.11 -3.29
CA ASN A 48 -1.82 0.24 -4.61
C ASN A 48 -1.28 -0.83 -5.56
N LEU A 49 -2.15 -1.41 -6.38
CA LEU A 49 -1.76 -2.39 -7.40
C LEU A 49 -0.54 -1.87 -8.20
N LEU A 50 -0.46 -0.56 -8.44
CA LEU A 50 0.69 0.10 -9.05
C LEU A 50 1.98 0.02 -8.21
N GLU A 51 1.91 0.24 -6.89
CA GLU A 51 3.07 0.10 -6.00
C GLU A 51 3.53 -1.36 -5.91
N TYR A 52 2.59 -2.31 -5.89
CA TYR A 52 2.91 -3.74 -5.92
C TYR A 52 3.60 -4.14 -7.23
N ILE A 53 3.04 -3.73 -8.38
CA ILE A 53 3.62 -3.99 -9.70
C ILE A 53 5.02 -3.36 -9.79
N ASN A 54 5.18 -2.09 -9.40
CA ASN A 54 6.48 -1.42 -9.45
C ASN A 54 7.54 -2.05 -8.54
N ALA A 55 7.14 -2.64 -7.41
CA ALA A 55 8.06 -3.27 -6.47
C ALA A 55 8.43 -4.72 -6.85
N ASN A 56 7.57 -5.43 -7.58
CA ASN A 56 7.69 -6.88 -7.79
C ASN A 56 7.76 -7.30 -9.27
N CYS A 57 7.44 -6.43 -10.21
CA CYS A 57 7.50 -6.72 -11.65
C CYS A 57 8.64 -5.93 -12.30
N ALA A 58 9.44 -6.62 -13.12
CA ALA A 58 10.43 -5.95 -13.95
C ALA A 58 9.75 -5.10 -15.03
N TYR A 59 10.40 -4.02 -15.44
CA TYR A 59 9.94 -3.23 -16.58
C TYR A 59 9.96 -4.10 -17.84
N MET A 60 8.84 -4.10 -18.57
CA MET A 60 8.74 -4.82 -19.84
C MET A 60 9.73 -4.22 -20.84
N ASN A 61 10.44 -5.08 -21.57
CA ASN A 61 11.39 -4.62 -22.56
C ASN A 61 10.69 -4.24 -23.87
N SER A 62 11.38 -3.50 -24.75
CA SER A 62 10.80 -2.98 -25.99
C SER A 62 10.26 -4.08 -26.92
N SER A 63 10.92 -5.24 -26.97
CA SER A 63 10.49 -6.37 -27.81
C SER A 63 9.17 -6.97 -27.30
N GLU A 64 9.02 -7.12 -25.99
CA GLU A 64 7.78 -7.62 -25.37
C GLU A 64 6.63 -6.61 -25.56
N GLN A 65 6.91 -5.31 -25.49
CA GLN A 65 5.93 -4.27 -25.78
C GLN A 65 5.47 -4.33 -27.26
N GLU A 66 6.39 -4.51 -28.19
CA GLU A 66 6.07 -4.66 -29.63
C GLU A 66 5.17 -5.88 -29.90
N GLU A 67 5.38 -6.99 -29.19
CA GLU A 67 4.50 -8.17 -29.28
C GLU A 67 3.07 -7.85 -28.84
N ILE A 68 2.90 -7.10 -27.73
CA ILE A 68 1.57 -6.69 -27.24
C ILE A 68 0.90 -5.70 -28.19
N GLU A 69 1.65 -4.71 -28.70
CA GLU A 69 1.13 -3.74 -29.67
C GLU A 69 0.67 -4.43 -30.97
N ALA A 70 1.39 -5.48 -31.39
CA ALA A 70 1.03 -6.28 -32.56
C ALA A 70 -0.23 -7.13 -32.37
N LEU A 71 -0.70 -7.38 -31.13
CA LEU A 71 -1.95 -8.09 -30.88
C LEU A 71 -3.18 -7.30 -31.33
N ASN A 72 -3.04 -6.00 -31.63
CA ASN A 72 -4.11 -5.13 -32.12
C ASN A 72 -5.39 -5.24 -31.26
N ILE A 73 -5.18 -5.25 -29.94
CA ILE A 73 -6.26 -5.36 -28.95
C ILE A 73 -7.12 -4.11 -29.03
N ASP A 74 -8.40 -4.30 -29.29
CA ASP A 74 -9.40 -3.23 -29.22
C ASP A 74 -9.79 -3.02 -27.75
N PHE A 75 -9.20 -2.02 -27.11
CA PHE A 75 -9.49 -1.68 -25.71
C PHE A 75 -10.89 -1.11 -25.50
N ASP A 76 -11.58 -0.71 -26.58
CA ASP A 76 -12.98 -0.24 -26.53
C ASP A 76 -13.98 -1.39 -26.73
N ASN A 77 -13.51 -2.59 -27.10
CA ASN A 77 -14.34 -3.77 -27.26
C ASN A 77 -14.68 -4.42 -25.90
N LEU A 78 -15.85 -4.04 -25.37
CA LEU A 78 -16.39 -4.53 -24.10
C LEU A 78 -17.27 -5.80 -24.26
N ASN A 79 -17.17 -6.52 -25.38
CA ASN A 79 -17.97 -7.73 -25.62
C ASN A 79 -17.50 -8.96 -24.79
N GLY A 80 -16.52 -8.77 -23.91
CA GLY A 80 -16.09 -9.77 -22.94
C GLY A 80 -17.15 -10.07 -21.88
N LYS A 81 -16.98 -11.17 -21.15
CA LYS A 81 -17.79 -11.52 -19.99
C LYS A 81 -16.95 -11.31 -18.72
N GLU A 82 -17.55 -10.72 -17.69
CA GLU A 82 -16.95 -10.68 -16.36
C GLU A 82 -16.81 -12.11 -15.80
N LEU A 83 -15.62 -12.46 -15.34
CA LEU A 83 -15.29 -13.73 -14.72
C LEU A 83 -15.17 -13.55 -13.22
N THR A 84 -15.91 -14.36 -12.46
CA THR A 84 -15.84 -14.37 -11.00
C THR A 84 -14.67 -15.22 -10.52
N LEU A 85 -14.17 -14.93 -9.31
CA LEU A 85 -13.14 -15.74 -8.66
C LEU A 85 -13.58 -17.20 -8.49
N ASP A 86 -14.86 -17.42 -8.21
CA ASP A 86 -15.42 -18.77 -8.07
C ASP A 86 -15.36 -19.55 -9.39
N GLU A 87 -15.59 -18.89 -10.53
CA GLU A 87 -15.46 -19.52 -11.86
C GLU A 87 -14.01 -19.88 -12.21
N LEU A 88 -13.03 -19.11 -11.70
CA LEU A 88 -11.60 -19.36 -11.95
C LEU A 88 -11.01 -20.47 -11.06
N LEU A 89 -11.54 -20.63 -9.85
CA LEU A 89 -10.99 -21.54 -8.84
C LEU A 89 -11.60 -22.96 -8.87
N GLN A 90 -12.61 -23.21 -9.71
CA GLN A 90 -13.28 -24.51 -9.85
C GLN A 90 -12.61 -25.46 -10.87
N GLY A 91 -11.29 -25.34 -11.06
CA GLY A 91 -10.49 -26.29 -11.86
C GLY A 91 -10.45 -27.70 -11.26
#